data_AF-A0A7W8VHS4-F1
#
_entry.id   AF-A0A7W8VHS4-F1
#
_cell.length_a   1.000
_cell.length_b   1.000
_cell.length_c   1.000
_cell.angle_alpha   90.00
_cell.angle_beta   90.00
_cell.angle_gamma   90.00
#
_symmetry.space_group_name_H-M   'P 1'
#
loop_
_entity.id
_entity.type
_entity.pdbx_description
1 polymer ?
#
loop_
_entity_poly.entity_id
_entity_poly.type
_entity_poly.pdbx_seq_one_letter_code
_entity_poly.pdbx_strand_id
1 'polypeptide(L)'
;MDIEKKEEFIERIYYLLCGGYKYLYETGKRTGHWDDIRGTALAGIALDFKEPANSVWLRLIRNWLIKNQLNQGDVAGAWGEEIWDTAMCVMALKSFELSSKDPIIKTSIDWIASLYQINKRNNWHDEPWETCWALIAILTSGTIPSNINVEEPVKWLLEFQESDGRIIAPHYTAYYLIIWDRLKKTRLSEEAAVQFEKAKELGVGYLKNLLKDASDDTLWSGEAWANGQILWAMSCIEPSIIEDEQITERIVKWFEVTQGTLGCWSDIEDTSSAIIGLYRLLEGITNSAESLKGRGIKQTLQKRLPSPDIYIKKPFIEKHVETGGISIHLNNRLIKVLAIFGTLCAGFVTIYSLFDIIKKLL
;
A
#
# COMPACT_ATOMS: atom_id res chain seq x y z
N MET A 1 6.31 -1.16 28.91
CA MET A 1 5.44 -2.35 28.89
C MET A 1 6.25 -3.63 29.10
N ASP A 2 5.77 -4.60 29.89
CA ASP A 2 6.46 -5.88 30.06
C ASP A 2 6.31 -6.81 28.84
N ILE A 3 7.04 -7.93 28.82
CA ILE A 3 7.08 -8.83 27.66
C ILE A 3 5.75 -9.56 27.46
N GLU A 4 5.07 -9.96 28.54
CA GLU A 4 3.80 -10.69 28.47
C GLU A 4 2.72 -9.82 27.82
N LYS A 5 2.65 -8.55 28.23
CA LYS A 5 1.71 -7.59 27.65
C LYS A 5 2.05 -7.24 26.19
N LYS A 6 3.34 -7.16 25.85
CA LYS A 6 3.77 -7.01 24.43
C LYS A 6 3.29 -8.19 23.58
N GLU A 7 3.43 -9.43 24.08
CA GLU A 7 2.96 -10.61 23.36
C GLU A 7 1.42 -10.64 23.22
N GLU A 8 0.68 -10.23 24.24
CA GLU A 8 -0.78 -10.07 24.16
C GLU A 8 -1.20 -9.10 23.04
N PHE A 9 -0.60 -7.90 23.01
CA PHE A 9 -0.92 -6.91 21.96
C PHE A 9 -0.54 -7.40 20.57
N ILE A 10 0.60 -8.08 20.44
CA ILE A 10 1.03 -8.68 19.18
C ILE A 10 -0.03 -9.65 18.65
N GLU A 11 -0.58 -10.52 19.50
CA GLU A 11 -1.60 -11.47 19.10
C GLU A 11 -2.91 -10.79 18.68
N ARG A 12 -3.36 -9.77 19.43
CA ARG A 12 -4.54 -8.97 19.09
C ARG A 12 -4.37 -8.24 17.76
N ILE A 13 -3.22 -7.60 17.53
CA ILE A 13 -2.93 -6.91 16.27
C ILE A 13 -2.83 -7.91 15.11
N TYR A 14 -2.25 -9.09 15.31
CA TYR A 14 -2.27 -10.14 14.28
C TYR A 14 -3.69 -10.55 13.90
N TYR A 15 -4.60 -10.66 14.87
CA TYR A 15 -6.01 -10.98 14.60
C TYR A 15 -6.67 -9.90 13.72
N LEU A 16 -6.52 -8.63 14.09
CA LEU A 16 -7.03 -7.49 13.32
C LEU A 16 -6.49 -7.48 11.89
N LEU A 17 -5.16 -7.63 11.74
CA LEU A 17 -4.49 -7.67 10.44
C LEU A 17 -5.00 -8.84 9.58
N CYS A 18 -5.19 -10.03 10.16
CA CYS A 18 -5.74 -11.17 9.43
C CYS A 18 -7.16 -10.89 8.92
N GLY A 19 -8.01 -10.24 9.72
CA GLY A 19 -9.34 -9.80 9.30
C GLY A 19 -9.27 -8.83 8.11
N GLY A 20 -8.45 -7.78 8.22
CA GLY A 20 -8.28 -6.78 7.17
C GLY A 20 -7.73 -7.37 5.86
N TYR A 21 -6.68 -8.20 5.93
CA TYR A 21 -6.13 -8.85 4.74
C TYR A 21 -7.13 -9.81 4.09
N LYS A 22 -7.88 -10.58 4.89
CA LYS A 22 -8.94 -11.46 4.38
C LYS A 22 -9.98 -10.66 3.61
N TYR A 23 -10.44 -9.53 4.16
CA TYR A 23 -11.37 -8.65 3.48
C TYR A 23 -10.82 -8.13 2.15
N LEU A 24 -9.58 -7.63 2.10
CA LEU A 24 -8.95 -7.19 0.85
C LEU A 24 -8.94 -8.32 -0.18
N TYR A 25 -8.50 -9.51 0.20
CA TYR A 25 -8.46 -10.66 -0.69
C TYR A 25 -9.83 -11.10 -1.23
N GLU A 26 -10.88 -11.08 -0.40
CA GLU A 26 -12.22 -11.51 -0.78
C GLU A 26 -12.94 -10.49 -1.68
N THR A 27 -12.63 -9.21 -1.51
CA THR A 27 -13.23 -8.11 -2.30
C THR A 27 -12.43 -7.76 -3.56
N GLY A 28 -11.14 -8.10 -3.59
CA GLY A 28 -10.25 -7.83 -4.71
C GLY A 28 -10.64 -8.62 -5.96
N LYS A 29 -10.66 -7.95 -7.11
CA LYS A 29 -10.88 -8.63 -8.39
C LYS A 29 -9.73 -9.59 -8.70
N ARG A 30 -10.00 -10.60 -9.51
CA ARG A 30 -8.99 -11.54 -10.02
C ARG A 30 -7.88 -10.88 -10.86
N THR A 31 -8.13 -9.65 -11.29
CA THR A 31 -7.19 -8.76 -11.97
C THR A 31 -6.33 -7.93 -11.01
N GLY A 32 -6.48 -8.12 -9.69
CA GLY A 32 -5.69 -7.49 -8.65
C GLY A 32 -6.01 -6.01 -8.42
N HIS A 33 -7.29 -5.62 -8.45
CA HIS A 33 -7.70 -4.24 -8.16
C HIS A 33 -9.13 -4.20 -7.57
N TRP A 34 -9.54 -3.02 -7.11
CA TRP A 34 -10.82 -2.75 -6.45
C TRP A 34 -11.65 -1.71 -7.22
N ASP A 35 -11.49 -1.66 -8.54
CA ASP A 35 -12.10 -0.69 -9.49
C ASP A 35 -11.80 0.78 -9.27
N ASP A 36 -11.26 1.15 -8.12
CA ASP A 36 -10.85 2.48 -7.77
C ASP A 36 -9.32 2.60 -7.75
N ILE A 37 -8.78 3.71 -8.26
CA ILE A 37 -7.34 3.97 -8.33
C ILE A 37 -6.72 3.97 -6.93
N ARG A 38 -7.34 4.70 -6.01
CA ARG A 38 -6.81 5.01 -4.70
C ARG A 38 -6.89 3.83 -3.76
N GLY A 39 -8.06 3.23 -3.67
CA GLY A 39 -8.29 1.97 -2.96
C GLY A 39 -7.33 0.90 -3.45
N THR A 40 -7.08 0.80 -4.77
CA THR A 40 -6.13 -0.18 -5.31
C THR A 40 -4.68 0.14 -4.93
N ALA A 41 -4.26 1.41 -4.98
CA ALA A 41 -2.91 1.80 -4.57
C ALA A 41 -2.67 1.55 -3.07
N LEU A 42 -3.60 1.97 -2.21
CA LEU A 42 -3.54 1.76 -0.76
C LEU A 42 -3.58 0.27 -0.38
N ALA A 43 -4.48 -0.51 -0.98
CA ALA A 43 -4.52 -1.96 -0.77
C ALA A 43 -3.22 -2.62 -1.22
N GLY A 44 -2.60 -2.11 -2.29
CA GLY A 44 -1.27 -2.49 -2.72
C GLY A 44 -0.18 -2.29 -1.66
N ILE A 45 -0.12 -1.09 -1.07
CA ILE A 45 0.84 -0.78 0.00
C ILE A 45 0.59 -1.67 1.22
N ALA A 46 -0.68 -1.83 1.64
CA ALA A 46 -1.05 -2.72 2.73
C ALA A 46 -0.60 -4.16 2.46
N LEU A 47 -0.89 -4.70 1.26
CA LEU A 47 -0.51 -6.07 0.89
C LEU A 47 1.01 -6.27 0.82
N ASP A 48 1.81 -5.26 0.49
CA ASP A 48 3.28 -5.36 0.43
C ASP A 48 3.93 -5.77 1.77
N PHE A 49 3.32 -5.35 2.88
CA PHE A 49 3.76 -5.74 4.23
C PHE A 49 3.65 -7.25 4.48
N LYS A 50 2.71 -7.93 3.81
CA LYS A 50 2.48 -9.37 3.96
C LYS A 50 3.01 -10.19 2.79
N GLU A 51 2.79 -9.75 1.56
CA GLU A 51 3.04 -10.51 0.34
C GLU A 51 4.53 -10.54 -0.02
N PRO A 52 5.09 -11.67 -0.49
CA PRO A 52 6.40 -11.64 -1.13
C PRO A 52 6.43 -10.62 -2.28
N ALA A 53 7.58 -9.96 -2.50
CA ALA A 53 7.72 -8.89 -3.52
C ALA A 53 7.29 -9.35 -4.94
N ASN A 54 7.43 -10.63 -5.23
CA ASN A 54 7.07 -11.26 -6.51
C ASN A 54 5.72 -12.02 -6.47
N SER A 55 4.89 -11.79 -5.46
CA SER A 55 3.57 -12.41 -5.36
C SER A 55 2.69 -12.07 -6.57
N VAL A 56 1.69 -12.93 -6.81
CA VAL A 56 0.74 -12.72 -7.90
C VAL A 56 -0.08 -11.44 -7.68
N TRP A 57 -0.50 -11.18 -6.44
CA TRP A 57 -1.26 -9.97 -6.07
C TRP A 57 -0.51 -8.68 -6.38
N LEU A 58 0.71 -8.52 -5.85
CA LEU A 58 1.48 -7.28 -6.03
C LEU A 58 1.81 -7.04 -7.51
N ARG A 59 2.13 -8.10 -8.27
CA ARG A 59 2.36 -7.99 -9.71
C ARG A 59 1.11 -7.55 -10.47
N LEU A 60 -0.07 -8.09 -10.13
CA LEU A 60 -1.32 -7.71 -10.77
C LEU A 60 -1.70 -6.26 -10.45
N ILE A 61 -1.60 -5.84 -9.18
CA ILE A 61 -1.84 -4.46 -8.74
C ILE A 61 -0.90 -3.51 -9.49
N ARG A 62 0.41 -3.78 -9.47
CA ARG A 62 1.41 -2.98 -10.17
C ARG A 62 1.09 -2.83 -11.66
N ASN A 63 0.78 -3.93 -12.34
CA ASN A 63 0.47 -3.91 -13.76
C ASN A 63 -0.83 -3.13 -14.04
N TRP A 64 -1.82 -3.25 -13.16
CA TRP A 64 -3.07 -2.51 -13.28
C TRP A 64 -2.83 -1.01 -13.09
N LEU A 65 -2.06 -0.59 -12.08
CA LEU A 65 -1.69 0.82 -11.88
C LEU A 65 -0.95 1.36 -13.12
N ILE A 66 0.12 0.70 -13.58
CA ILE A 66 0.86 1.15 -14.77
C ILE A 66 -0.05 1.30 -16.00
N LYS A 67 -0.98 0.36 -16.20
CA LYS A 67 -1.92 0.41 -17.34
C LYS A 67 -2.92 1.56 -17.25
N ASN A 68 -3.32 1.95 -16.04
CA ASN A 68 -4.31 3.01 -15.83
C ASN A 68 -3.68 4.41 -15.68
N GLN A 69 -2.35 4.54 -15.81
CA GLN A 69 -1.73 5.85 -15.90
C GLN A 69 -2.18 6.54 -17.19
N LEU A 70 -2.66 7.78 -17.06
CA LEU A 70 -3.06 8.62 -18.18
C LEU A 70 -1.81 8.96 -19.02
N ASN A 71 -1.91 8.86 -20.34
CA ASN A 71 -0.76 8.99 -21.25
C ASN A 71 -0.93 10.08 -22.32
N GLN A 72 -1.93 10.95 -22.18
CA GLN A 72 -2.28 11.98 -23.16
C GLN A 72 -2.72 13.28 -22.48
N GLY A 73 -2.54 14.39 -23.19
CA GLY A 73 -2.97 15.72 -22.75
C GLY A 73 -2.19 16.27 -21.56
N ASP A 74 -2.79 17.25 -20.88
CA ASP A 74 -2.19 17.94 -19.73
C ASP A 74 -2.13 17.09 -18.45
N VAL A 75 -2.77 15.91 -18.48
CA VAL A 75 -2.80 14.92 -17.39
C VAL A 75 -1.89 13.72 -17.65
N ALA A 76 -1.05 13.78 -18.68
CA ALA A 76 -0.11 12.69 -18.99
C ALA A 76 0.85 12.46 -17.80
N GLY A 77 0.85 11.25 -17.25
CA GLY A 77 1.59 10.87 -16.05
C GLY A 77 0.74 10.73 -14.78
N ALA A 78 -0.50 11.21 -14.78
CA ALA A 78 -1.41 11.15 -13.64
C ALA A 78 -2.29 9.89 -13.61
N TRP A 79 -2.95 9.64 -12.49
CA TRP A 79 -4.03 8.65 -12.36
C TRP A 79 -5.42 9.27 -12.14
N GLY A 80 -5.54 10.57 -12.38
CA GLY A 80 -6.75 11.35 -12.16
C GLY A 80 -6.45 12.83 -12.32
N GLU A 81 -7.43 13.68 -12.03
CA GLU A 81 -7.24 15.13 -11.99
C GLU A 81 -6.58 15.58 -10.69
N GLU A 82 -6.77 14.81 -9.62
CA GLU A 82 -6.33 15.16 -8.27
C GLU A 82 -4.92 14.62 -7.96
N ILE A 83 -4.12 15.36 -7.17
CA ILE A 83 -2.72 15.00 -6.91
C ILE A 83 -2.62 13.78 -6.00
N TRP A 84 -3.52 13.66 -5.03
CA TRP A 84 -3.52 12.56 -4.08
C TRP A 84 -3.71 11.19 -4.74
N ASP A 85 -4.51 11.06 -5.81
CA ASP A 85 -4.64 9.82 -6.57
C ASP A 85 -3.30 9.40 -7.19
N THR A 86 -2.60 10.36 -7.80
CA THR A 86 -1.26 10.15 -8.37
C THR A 86 -0.22 9.89 -7.29
N ALA A 87 -0.29 10.60 -6.16
CA ALA A 87 0.64 10.44 -5.05
C ALA A 87 0.59 9.03 -4.44
N MET A 88 -0.61 8.50 -4.22
CA MET A 88 -0.82 7.14 -3.72
C MET A 88 -0.27 6.10 -4.70
N CYS A 89 -0.49 6.29 -6.01
CA CYS A 89 0.07 5.41 -7.03
C CYS A 89 1.59 5.42 -7.04
N VAL A 90 2.22 6.61 -6.96
CA VAL A 90 3.68 6.73 -6.84
C VAL A 90 4.18 5.99 -5.61
N MET A 91 3.52 6.16 -4.45
CA MET A 91 3.90 5.46 -3.22
C MET A 91 3.81 3.94 -3.35
N ALA A 92 2.71 3.43 -3.91
CA ALA A 92 2.50 1.99 -4.12
C ALA A 92 3.52 1.41 -5.10
N LEU A 93 3.76 2.07 -6.23
CA LEU A 93 4.76 1.61 -7.19
C LEU A 93 6.18 1.64 -6.59
N LYS A 94 6.50 2.65 -5.77
CA LYS A 94 7.76 2.71 -5.03
C LYS A 94 7.88 1.60 -3.99
N SER A 95 6.82 1.20 -3.29
CA SER A 95 6.86 0.04 -2.39
C SER A 95 7.06 -1.27 -3.17
N PHE A 96 6.58 -1.36 -4.41
CA PHE A 96 6.86 -2.48 -5.32
C PHE A 96 8.22 -2.41 -6.02
N GLU A 97 9.16 -1.65 -5.44
CA GLU A 97 10.55 -1.49 -5.88
C GLU A 97 10.71 -0.92 -7.29
N LEU A 98 9.72 -0.19 -7.83
CA LEU A 98 9.94 0.55 -9.07
C LEU A 98 11.03 1.61 -8.89
N SER A 99 11.94 1.66 -9.86
CA SER A 99 13.04 2.61 -9.86
C SER A 99 12.52 4.04 -9.97
N SER A 100 13.20 4.99 -9.32
CA SER A 100 12.92 6.43 -9.49
C SER A 100 13.21 6.92 -10.92
N LYS A 101 14.01 6.15 -11.68
CA LYS A 101 14.31 6.39 -13.09
C LYS A 101 13.29 5.74 -14.04
N ASP A 102 12.34 4.97 -13.51
CA ASP A 102 11.30 4.36 -14.32
C ASP A 102 10.44 5.47 -14.98
N PRO A 103 10.17 5.40 -16.29
CA PRO A 103 9.37 6.41 -16.98
C PRO A 103 8.01 6.67 -16.35
N ILE A 104 7.37 5.66 -15.76
CA ILE A 104 6.08 5.79 -15.09
C ILE A 104 6.21 6.72 -13.88
N ILE A 105 7.19 6.47 -13.00
CA ILE A 105 7.44 7.32 -11.83
C ILE A 105 7.87 8.72 -12.27
N LYS A 106 8.79 8.81 -13.23
CA LYS A 106 9.32 10.11 -13.68
C LYS A 106 8.22 11.00 -14.24
N THR A 107 7.39 10.48 -15.14
CA THR A 107 6.29 11.26 -15.75
C THR A 107 5.26 11.70 -14.72
N SER A 108 4.97 10.86 -13.73
CA SER A 108 4.09 11.23 -12.60
C SER A 108 4.64 12.41 -11.82
N ILE A 109 5.93 12.36 -11.48
CA ILE A 109 6.59 13.41 -10.71
C ILE A 109 6.74 14.70 -11.53
N ASP A 110 7.01 14.59 -12.84
CA ASP A 110 7.02 15.74 -13.75
C ASP A 110 5.62 16.39 -13.82
N TRP A 111 4.54 15.60 -13.88
CA TRP A 111 3.16 16.11 -13.85
C TRP A 111 2.86 16.86 -12.54
N ILE A 112 3.15 16.26 -11.38
CA ILE A 112 3.03 16.92 -10.08
C ILE A 112 3.83 18.23 -10.09
N ALA A 113 5.08 18.22 -10.54
CA ALA A 113 5.92 19.42 -10.58
C ALA A 113 5.38 20.53 -11.48
N SER A 114 4.67 20.18 -12.56
CA SER A 114 4.07 21.15 -13.48
C SER A 114 2.93 21.95 -12.81
N LEU A 115 2.12 21.29 -11.97
CA LEU A 115 1.02 21.93 -11.24
C LEU A 115 1.55 22.99 -10.26
N TYR A 116 2.66 22.71 -9.58
CA TYR A 116 3.34 23.69 -8.71
C TYR A 116 3.72 24.97 -9.47
N GLN A 117 4.25 24.81 -10.69
CA GLN A 117 4.66 25.95 -11.53
C GLN A 117 3.47 26.76 -12.03
N ILE A 118 2.33 26.10 -12.29
CA ILE A 118 1.09 26.76 -12.70
C ILE A 118 0.53 27.60 -11.54
N ASN A 119 0.54 27.05 -10.32
CA ASN A 119 -0.08 27.70 -9.16
C ASN A 119 0.69 28.94 -8.65
N LYS A 120 2.04 28.93 -8.71
CA LYS A 120 2.92 30.08 -8.37
C LYS A 120 2.76 30.64 -6.93
N ARG A 121 2.33 29.83 -5.97
CA ARG A 121 2.03 30.25 -4.58
C ARG A 121 2.76 29.45 -3.50
N ASN A 122 3.91 28.86 -3.86
CA ASN A 122 4.67 27.95 -2.97
C ASN A 122 3.89 26.72 -2.49
N ASN A 123 2.75 26.39 -3.10
CA ASN A 123 1.92 25.23 -2.82
C ASN A 123 1.37 24.67 -4.16
N TRP A 124 0.76 23.48 -4.12
CA TRP A 124 0.17 22.87 -5.32
C TRP A 124 -1.27 23.29 -5.56
N HIS A 125 -2.03 23.41 -4.48
CA HIS A 125 -3.43 23.81 -4.48
C HIS A 125 -3.72 24.57 -3.18
N ASP A 126 -4.77 25.38 -3.19
CA ASP A 126 -5.20 26.13 -2.00
C ASP A 126 -5.68 25.20 -0.86
N GLU A 127 -6.01 23.96 -1.21
CA GLU A 127 -6.31 22.89 -0.28
C GLU A 127 -5.02 22.24 0.25
N PRO A 128 -4.75 22.30 1.57
CA PRO A 128 -3.46 21.85 2.12
C PRO A 128 -3.16 20.36 1.92
N TRP A 129 -4.18 19.51 1.76
CA TRP A 129 -3.97 18.07 1.58
C TRP A 129 -3.31 17.74 0.24
N GLU A 130 -3.63 18.48 -0.83
CA GLU A 130 -2.99 18.30 -2.14
C GLU A 130 -1.48 18.60 -2.04
N THR A 131 -1.11 19.64 -1.30
CA THR A 131 0.30 19.98 -1.04
C THR A 131 0.99 18.93 -0.19
N CYS A 132 0.31 18.40 0.84
CA CYS A 132 0.83 17.28 1.63
C CYS A 132 1.12 16.06 0.75
N TRP A 133 0.17 15.63 -0.06
CA TRP A 133 0.32 14.45 -0.93
C TRP A 133 1.35 14.65 -2.04
N ALA A 134 1.43 15.84 -2.63
CA ALA A 134 2.47 16.19 -3.59
C ALA A 134 3.88 16.04 -2.97
N LEU A 135 4.09 16.59 -1.77
CA LEU A 135 5.35 16.48 -1.04
C LEU A 135 5.68 15.03 -0.69
N ILE A 136 4.71 14.27 -0.19
CA ILE A 136 4.90 12.85 0.12
C ILE A 136 5.31 12.10 -1.15
N ALA A 137 4.65 12.32 -2.29
CA ALA A 137 4.97 11.66 -3.55
C ALA A 137 6.39 11.99 -4.04
N ILE A 138 6.74 13.28 -4.11
CA ILE A 138 8.06 13.76 -4.55
C ILE A 138 9.15 13.17 -3.67
N LEU A 139 9.01 13.25 -2.35
CA LEU A 139 10.01 12.74 -1.41
C LEU A 139 10.08 11.21 -1.43
N THR A 140 8.95 10.52 -1.61
CA THR A 140 8.90 9.05 -1.76
C THR A 140 9.54 8.57 -3.06
N SER A 141 9.40 9.34 -4.13
CA SER A 141 10.02 9.02 -5.41
C SER A 141 11.53 8.95 -5.31
N GLY A 142 12.15 9.67 -4.36
CA GLY A 142 13.60 9.76 -4.22
C GLY A 142 14.27 10.64 -5.27
N THR A 143 13.50 11.41 -6.04
CA THR A 143 14.02 12.40 -6.99
C THR A 143 13.21 13.68 -6.88
N ILE A 144 13.86 14.75 -6.45
CA ILE A 144 13.26 16.08 -6.36
C ILE A 144 13.43 16.78 -7.72
N PRO A 145 12.36 17.21 -8.39
CA PRO A 145 12.46 17.98 -9.63
C PRO A 145 13.26 19.26 -9.44
N SER A 146 14.09 19.63 -10.41
CA SER A 146 15.00 20.78 -10.28
C SER A 146 14.30 22.13 -10.12
N ASN A 147 13.03 22.23 -10.52
CA ASN A 147 12.18 23.40 -10.39
C ASN A 147 11.41 23.46 -9.05
N ILE A 148 11.61 22.49 -8.15
CA ILE A 148 10.93 22.41 -6.86
C ILE A 148 11.95 22.59 -5.74
N ASN A 149 11.79 23.67 -4.97
CA ASN A 149 12.41 23.78 -3.65
C ASN A 149 11.42 23.24 -2.62
N VAL A 150 11.67 22.06 -2.05
CA VAL A 150 10.76 21.42 -1.09
C VAL A 150 10.62 22.17 0.23
N GLU A 151 11.54 23.10 0.56
CA GLU A 151 11.44 23.88 1.80
C GLU A 151 10.26 24.88 1.77
N GLU A 152 10.00 25.49 0.61
CA GLU A 152 8.95 26.50 0.45
C GLU A 152 7.52 25.98 0.72
N PRO A 153 7.06 24.88 0.11
CA PRO A 153 5.76 24.29 0.41
C PRO A 153 5.65 23.73 1.84
N VAL A 154 6.76 23.29 2.44
CA VAL A 154 6.75 22.87 3.84
C VAL A 154 6.58 24.09 4.75
N LYS A 155 7.29 25.19 4.49
CA LYS A 155 7.09 26.45 5.22
C LYS A 155 5.65 26.94 5.09
N TRP A 156 5.08 26.89 3.89
CA TRP A 156 3.67 27.22 3.65
C TRP A 156 2.72 26.35 4.49
N LEU A 157 2.92 25.02 4.53
CA LEU A 157 2.12 24.15 5.41
C LEU A 157 2.25 24.53 6.89
N LEU A 158 3.42 24.96 7.33
CA LEU A 158 3.67 25.35 8.71
C LEU A 158 3.07 26.71 9.09
N GLU A 159 2.63 27.52 8.14
CA GLU A 159 1.84 28.73 8.43
C GLU A 159 0.48 28.39 9.09
N PHE A 160 -0.02 27.17 8.88
CA PHE A 160 -1.23 26.65 9.51
C PHE A 160 -0.98 25.98 10.86
N GLN A 161 0.28 25.88 11.32
CA GLN A 161 0.57 25.26 12.60
C GLN A 161 0.19 26.19 13.75
N GLU A 162 -0.73 25.73 14.60
CA GLU A 162 -1.13 26.43 15.81
C GLU A 162 -0.13 26.22 16.95
N SER A 163 -0.26 27.02 18.02
CA SER A 163 0.66 26.98 19.17
C SER A 163 0.65 25.65 19.93
N ASP A 164 -0.42 24.85 19.81
CA ASP A 164 -0.52 23.52 20.38
C ASP A 164 0.15 22.43 19.52
N GLY A 165 0.58 22.79 18.30
CA GLY A 165 1.22 21.90 17.33
C GLY A 165 0.28 21.34 16.25
N ARG A 166 -1.03 21.60 16.34
CA ARG A 166 -2.00 21.20 15.32
C ARG A 166 -1.72 21.89 13.99
N ILE A 167 -1.74 21.14 12.90
CA ILE A 167 -1.84 21.69 11.54
C ILE A 167 -3.25 21.36 11.08
N ILE A 168 -4.19 22.30 11.10
CA ILE A 168 -5.60 22.16 10.63
C ILE A 168 -6.41 21.07 11.37
N ALA A 169 -6.11 19.79 11.15
CA ALA A 169 -6.73 18.62 11.78
C ALA A 169 -5.71 17.50 12.02
N PRO A 170 -6.01 16.48 12.85
CA PRO A 170 -5.04 15.46 13.25
C PRO A 170 -4.32 14.74 12.10
N HIS A 171 -5.03 14.43 11.01
CA HIS A 171 -4.43 13.73 9.87
C HIS A 171 -3.46 14.62 9.06
N TYR A 172 -3.68 15.94 8.97
CA TYR A 172 -2.71 16.85 8.37
C TYR A 172 -1.42 16.95 9.19
N THR A 173 -1.55 16.99 10.52
CA THR A 173 -0.38 16.90 11.41
C THR A 173 0.39 15.60 11.13
N ALA A 174 -0.29 14.48 10.96
CA ALA A 174 0.35 13.21 10.60
C ALA A 174 1.01 13.24 9.20
N TYR A 175 0.40 13.88 8.20
CA TYR A 175 1.04 14.06 6.89
C TYR A 175 2.33 14.86 7.00
N TYR A 176 2.34 15.93 7.77
CA TYR A 176 3.56 16.68 8.05
C TYR A 176 4.64 15.79 8.69
N LEU A 177 4.28 14.93 9.65
CA LEU A 177 5.24 14.00 10.26
C LEU A 177 5.82 13.00 9.25
N ILE A 178 5.01 12.50 8.31
CA ILE A 178 5.48 11.65 7.19
C ILE A 178 6.43 12.43 6.27
N ILE A 179 6.09 13.68 5.96
CA ILE A 179 6.93 14.58 5.16
C ILE A 179 8.27 14.81 5.85
N TRP A 180 8.26 15.16 7.14
CA TRP A 180 9.47 15.38 7.94
C TRP A 180 10.36 14.14 7.99
N ASP A 181 9.81 12.93 8.15
CA ASP A 181 10.61 11.70 8.12
C ASP A 181 11.42 11.55 6.84
N ARG A 182 10.79 11.90 5.72
CA ARG A 182 11.41 11.79 4.40
C ARG A 182 12.38 12.93 4.13
N LEU A 183 12.10 14.14 4.63
CA LEU A 183 12.98 15.31 4.49
C LEU A 183 14.35 15.11 5.14
N LYS A 184 14.47 14.30 6.21
CA LYS A 184 15.77 13.96 6.83
C LYS A 184 16.80 13.38 5.85
N LYS A 185 16.33 12.78 4.75
CA LYS A 185 17.16 12.17 3.71
C LYS A 185 17.57 13.18 2.63
N THR A 186 17.11 14.42 2.75
CA THR A 186 17.38 15.52 1.83
C THR A 186 18.32 16.54 2.48
N ARG A 187 18.95 17.38 1.66
CA ARG A 187 19.80 18.46 2.15
C ARG A 187 18.94 19.70 2.37
N LEU A 188 18.63 20.00 3.63
CA LEU A 188 17.95 21.21 4.05
C LEU A 188 18.95 22.33 4.36
N SER A 189 18.50 23.58 4.26
CA SER A 189 19.13 24.71 4.94
C SER A 189 19.11 24.50 6.45
N GLU A 190 20.11 25.05 7.16
CA GLU A 190 20.20 24.94 8.62
C GLU A 190 18.98 25.53 9.32
N GLU A 191 18.51 26.68 8.83
CA GLU A 191 17.30 27.34 9.32
C GLU A 191 16.06 26.44 9.15
N ALA A 192 15.85 25.88 7.96
CA ALA A 192 14.72 24.98 7.71
C ALA A 192 14.81 23.71 8.56
N ALA A 193 15.99 23.13 8.72
CA ALA A 193 16.18 21.95 9.56
C ALA A 193 15.75 22.21 11.02
N VAL A 194 16.17 23.35 11.60
CA VAL A 194 15.78 23.74 12.97
C VAL A 194 14.28 24.01 13.07
N GLN A 195 13.72 24.77 12.11
CA GLN A 195 12.29 25.10 12.10
C GLN A 195 11.43 23.83 12.00
N PHE A 196 11.76 22.94 11.07
CA PHE A 196 10.98 21.72 10.82
C PHE A 196 11.10 20.73 11.97
N GLU A 197 12.26 20.64 12.62
CA GLU A 197 12.44 19.84 13.83
C GLU A 197 11.49 20.30 14.94
N LYS A 198 11.48 21.60 15.23
CA LYS A 198 10.59 22.19 16.25
C LYS A 198 9.12 21.95 15.92
N ALA A 199 8.72 22.16 14.66
CA ALA A 199 7.35 21.92 14.23
C ALA A 199 6.94 20.44 14.40
N LYS A 200 7.87 19.50 14.17
CA LYS A 200 7.64 18.07 14.41
C LYS A 200 7.45 17.77 15.90
N GLU A 201 8.24 18.37 16.79
CA GLU A 201 8.07 18.18 18.24
C GLU A 201 6.69 18.64 18.71
N LEU A 202 6.25 19.80 18.24
CA LEU A 202 4.92 20.33 18.53
C LEU A 202 3.82 19.40 17.99
N GLY A 203 3.93 18.94 16.73
CA GLY A 203 2.97 18.03 16.12
C GLY A 203 2.86 16.68 16.84
N VAL A 204 3.99 16.10 17.26
CA VAL A 204 4.01 14.88 18.09
C VAL A 204 3.35 15.14 19.45
N GLY A 205 3.65 16.27 20.09
CA GLY A 205 3.04 16.68 21.35
C GLY A 205 1.51 16.79 21.25
N TYR A 206 1.01 17.45 20.20
CA TYR A 206 -0.41 17.57 19.88
C TYR A 206 -1.09 16.20 19.78
N LEU A 207 -0.56 15.30 18.94
CA LEU A 207 -1.16 13.98 18.70
C LEU A 207 -1.11 13.08 19.95
N LYS A 208 -0.08 13.20 20.79
CA LYS A 208 -0.02 12.48 22.08
C LYS A 208 -1.06 13.00 23.07
N ASN A 209 -1.28 14.32 23.12
CA ASN A 209 -2.28 14.90 24.01
C ASN A 209 -3.69 14.50 23.61
N LEU A 210 -4.02 14.58 22.31
CA LEU A 210 -5.30 14.08 21.80
C LEU A 210 -5.58 12.63 22.21
N LEU A 211 -4.56 11.78 22.13
CA LEU A 211 -4.71 10.37 22.46
C LEU A 211 -4.99 10.12 23.95
N LYS A 212 -4.43 10.95 24.84
CA LYS A 212 -4.71 10.91 26.29
C LYS A 212 -6.15 11.33 26.59
N ASP A 213 -6.64 12.33 25.88
CA ASP A 213 -7.98 12.89 26.07
C ASP A 213 -9.07 12.16 25.27
N ALA A 214 -8.66 11.21 24.43
CA ALA A 214 -9.53 10.41 23.57
C ALA A 214 -10.59 9.64 24.38
N SER A 215 -11.82 9.55 23.85
CA SER A 215 -12.87 8.69 24.40
C SER A 215 -12.73 7.25 23.91
N ASP A 216 -13.52 6.31 24.46
CA ASP A 216 -13.55 4.94 23.95
C ASP A 216 -14.04 4.85 22.48
N ASP A 217 -14.86 5.81 22.04
CA ASP A 217 -15.46 5.83 20.70
C ASP A 217 -14.64 6.61 19.66
N THR A 218 -13.65 7.38 20.11
CA THR A 218 -12.86 8.29 19.24
C THR A 218 -11.39 8.17 19.60
N LEU A 219 -10.53 7.81 18.64
CA LEU A 219 -9.09 7.76 18.86
C LEU A 219 -8.47 9.17 18.68
N TRP A 220 -7.80 9.45 17.55
CA TRP A 220 -7.48 10.83 17.15
C TRP A 220 -8.62 11.48 16.37
N SER A 221 -9.34 10.65 15.62
CA SER A 221 -10.53 10.97 14.85
C SER A 221 -11.55 9.85 15.02
N GLY A 222 -12.74 10.03 14.43
CA GLY A 222 -13.77 8.98 14.35
C GLY A 222 -13.62 8.03 13.15
N GLU A 223 -12.62 8.23 12.28
CA GLU A 223 -12.53 7.58 10.98
C GLU A 223 -11.30 6.68 10.88
N ALA A 224 -11.47 5.47 10.32
CA ALA A 224 -10.41 4.47 10.31
C ALA A 224 -9.29 4.83 9.32
N TRP A 225 -9.62 5.46 8.19
CA TRP A 225 -8.58 5.96 7.27
C TRP A 225 -7.63 6.95 7.95
N ALA A 226 -8.17 7.93 8.66
CA ALA A 226 -7.39 8.97 9.33
C ALA A 226 -6.61 8.38 10.51
N ASN A 227 -7.24 7.57 11.36
CA ASN A 227 -6.57 6.92 12.49
C ASN A 227 -5.44 5.98 12.04
N GLY A 228 -5.63 5.24 10.95
CA GLY A 228 -4.59 4.39 10.37
C GLY A 228 -3.37 5.17 9.88
N GLN A 229 -3.59 6.30 9.21
CA GLN A 229 -2.52 7.17 8.72
C GLN A 229 -1.79 7.91 9.85
N ILE A 230 -2.52 8.36 10.88
CA ILE A 230 -1.93 8.96 12.09
C ILE A 230 -1.08 7.93 12.83
N LEU A 231 -1.60 6.71 13.00
CA LEU A 231 -0.85 5.62 13.64
C LEU A 231 0.42 5.29 12.85
N TRP A 232 0.34 5.22 11.52
CA TRP A 232 1.52 5.03 10.68
C TRP A 232 2.57 6.12 10.94
N ALA A 233 2.20 7.39 10.86
CA ALA A 233 3.12 8.51 11.08
C ALA A 233 3.76 8.44 12.48
N MET A 234 2.93 8.26 13.51
CA MET A 234 3.38 8.24 14.90
C MET A 234 4.29 7.04 15.21
N SER A 235 4.00 5.84 14.69
CA SER A 235 4.88 4.67 14.85
C SER A 235 6.25 4.84 14.19
N CYS A 236 6.36 5.66 13.14
CA CYS A 236 7.64 5.95 12.51
C CYS A 236 8.45 7.03 13.26
N ILE A 237 7.77 8.01 13.87
CA ILE A 237 8.43 9.19 14.44
C ILE A 237 8.63 9.14 15.95
N GLU A 238 7.71 8.51 16.68
CA GLU A 238 7.69 8.56 18.13
C GLU A 238 7.58 7.14 18.72
N PRO A 239 8.71 6.41 18.83
CA PRO A 239 8.72 5.07 19.39
C PRO A 239 8.16 4.99 20.82
N SER A 240 8.14 6.09 21.58
CA SER A 240 7.61 6.05 22.96
C SER A 240 6.12 5.75 23.04
N ILE A 241 5.32 6.01 21.99
CA ILE A 241 3.89 5.65 22.01
C ILE A 241 3.68 4.14 22.12
N ILE A 242 4.63 3.35 21.62
CA ILE A 242 4.60 1.89 21.58
C ILE A 242 4.93 1.29 22.96
N GLU A 243 5.67 2.04 23.79
CA GLU A 243 6.09 1.58 25.13
C GLU A 243 5.05 1.86 26.21
N ASP A 244 4.14 2.79 25.94
CA ASP A 244 3.02 3.14 26.82
C ASP A 244 1.88 2.14 26.63
N GLU A 245 1.69 1.31 27.66
CA GLU A 245 0.70 0.24 27.67
C GLU A 245 -0.73 0.77 27.58
N GLN A 246 -1.05 1.89 28.25
CA GLN A 246 -2.41 2.43 28.27
C GLN A 246 -2.77 3.02 26.90
N ILE A 247 -1.81 3.72 26.28
CA ILE A 247 -1.95 4.22 24.92
C ILE A 247 -2.11 3.07 23.93
N THR A 248 -1.27 2.03 24.03
CA THR A 248 -1.32 0.88 23.13
C THR A 248 -2.66 0.12 23.27
N GLU A 249 -3.13 -0.10 24.50
CA GLU A 249 -4.43 -0.70 24.78
C GLU A 249 -5.56 0.07 24.11
N ARG A 250 -5.55 1.39 24.25
CA ARG A 250 -6.58 2.26 23.66
C ARG A 250 -6.59 2.17 22.14
N ILE A 251 -5.43 2.22 21.50
CA ILE A 251 -5.31 2.11 20.03
C ILE A 251 -5.86 0.75 19.57
N VAL A 252 -5.40 -0.35 20.16
CA VAL A 252 -5.78 -1.71 19.75
C VAL A 252 -7.28 -1.93 19.98
N LYS A 253 -7.80 -1.55 21.16
CA LYS A 253 -9.22 -1.65 21.50
C LYS A 253 -10.11 -0.88 20.54
N TRP A 254 -9.73 0.34 20.14
CA TRP A 254 -10.51 1.12 19.17
C TRP A 254 -10.62 0.40 17.82
N PHE A 255 -9.50 -0.12 17.29
CA PHE A 255 -9.53 -0.90 16.04
C PHE A 255 -10.29 -2.22 16.18
N GLU A 256 -10.28 -2.87 17.35
CA GLU A 256 -11.12 -4.07 17.61
C GLU A 256 -12.61 -3.77 17.59
N VAL A 257 -13.04 -2.70 18.27
CA VAL A 257 -14.46 -2.33 18.36
C VAL A 257 -15.00 -1.85 17.01
N THR A 258 -14.17 -1.17 16.22
CA THR A 258 -14.58 -0.60 14.94
C THR A 258 -14.38 -1.52 13.74
N GLN A 259 -13.68 -2.65 13.90
CA GLN A 259 -13.57 -3.65 12.83
C GLN A 259 -14.91 -4.37 12.66
N GLY A 260 -15.49 -4.24 11.47
CA GLY A 260 -16.72 -4.92 11.08
C GLY A 260 -16.55 -6.44 11.04
N THR A 261 -17.66 -7.16 11.00
CA THR A 261 -17.69 -8.63 11.04
C THR A 261 -17.02 -9.30 9.85
N LEU A 262 -16.83 -8.58 8.74
CA LEU A 262 -16.09 -9.04 7.57
C LEU A 262 -14.58 -8.79 7.66
N GLY A 263 -14.10 -8.16 8.75
CA GLY A 263 -12.71 -7.77 8.93
C GLY A 263 -12.35 -6.40 8.34
N CYS A 264 -13.32 -5.66 7.79
CA CYS A 264 -13.11 -4.31 7.26
C CYS A 264 -13.33 -3.23 8.31
N TRP A 265 -12.76 -2.04 8.07
CA TRP A 265 -13.18 -0.80 8.70
C TRP A 265 -13.85 0.02 7.60
N SER A 266 -15.17 -0.02 7.45
CA SER A 266 -15.90 0.63 6.35
C SER A 266 -15.63 0.06 4.93
N ASP A 267 -14.55 0.49 4.26
CA ASP A 267 -14.28 0.21 2.85
C ASP A 267 -12.80 -0.16 2.59
N ILE A 268 -12.37 -0.13 1.32
CA ILE A 268 -11.01 -0.50 0.92
C ILE A 268 -9.96 0.52 1.41
N GLU A 269 -10.27 1.81 1.36
CA GLU A 269 -9.32 2.88 1.72
C GLU A 269 -9.09 2.89 3.23
N ASP A 270 -10.19 2.87 3.99
CA ASP A 270 -10.17 2.80 5.45
C ASP A 270 -9.49 1.52 5.94
N THR A 271 -9.84 0.36 5.36
CA THR A 271 -9.23 -0.92 5.74
C THR A 271 -7.74 -0.96 5.43
N SER A 272 -7.34 -0.46 4.26
CA SER A 272 -5.93 -0.43 3.88
C SER A 272 -5.12 0.50 4.79
N SER A 273 -5.66 1.68 5.11
CA SER A 273 -5.04 2.62 6.03
C SER A 273 -4.90 2.06 7.44
N ALA A 274 -5.95 1.38 7.95
CA ALA A 274 -5.92 0.68 9.23
C ALA A 274 -4.84 -0.41 9.26
N ILE A 275 -4.74 -1.24 8.21
CA ILE A 275 -3.70 -2.26 8.07
C ILE A 275 -2.31 -1.63 8.11
N ILE A 276 -2.09 -0.54 7.37
CA ILE A 276 -0.80 0.16 7.32
C ILE A 276 -0.40 0.66 8.72
N GLY A 277 -1.31 1.32 9.43
CA GLY A 277 -1.08 1.80 10.79
C GLY A 277 -0.80 0.67 11.78
N LEU A 278 -1.68 -0.35 11.81
CA LEU A 278 -1.55 -1.50 12.72
C LEU A 278 -0.29 -2.31 12.46
N TYR A 279 0.13 -2.48 11.19
CA TYR A 279 1.37 -3.15 10.86
C TYR A 279 2.59 -2.39 11.42
N ARG A 280 2.58 -1.06 11.35
CA ARG A 280 3.67 -0.22 11.88
C ARG A 280 3.71 -0.22 13.39
N LEU A 281 2.56 -0.24 14.05
CA LEU A 281 2.47 -0.47 15.49
C LEU A 281 3.07 -1.83 15.87
N LEU A 282 2.69 -2.90 15.16
CA LEU A 282 3.21 -4.25 15.38
C LEU A 282 4.73 -4.34 15.19
N GLU A 283 5.26 -3.71 14.15
CA GLU A 283 6.69 -3.58 13.89
C GLU A 283 7.40 -2.88 15.04
N GLY A 284 6.84 -1.77 15.53
CA GLY A 284 7.33 -1.05 16.69
C GLY A 284 7.40 -1.93 17.95
N ILE A 285 6.27 -2.59 18.31
CA ILE A 285 6.20 -3.44 19.51
C ILE A 285 7.23 -4.57 19.41
N THR A 286 7.32 -5.22 18.25
CA THR A 286 8.25 -6.34 18.02
C THR A 286 9.71 -5.89 18.12
N ASN A 287 10.05 -4.75 17.52
CA ASN A 287 11.43 -4.23 17.52
C ASN A 287 11.88 -3.74 18.90
N SER A 288 10.95 -3.34 19.75
CA SER A 288 11.25 -2.85 21.09
C SER A 288 11.58 -3.96 22.11
N ALA A 289 11.19 -5.20 21.84
CA ALA A 289 11.44 -6.34 22.71
C ALA A 289 12.59 -7.17 22.14
N GLU A 290 13.75 -7.16 22.78
CA GLU A 290 14.95 -7.88 22.32
C GLU A 290 14.68 -9.37 22.08
N SER A 291 13.86 -10.00 22.94
CA SER A 291 13.45 -11.40 22.82
C SER A 291 12.53 -11.69 21.61
N LEU A 292 11.91 -10.65 21.05
CA LEU A 292 11.01 -10.74 19.90
C LEU A 292 11.69 -10.27 18.61
N LYS A 293 12.87 -9.62 18.70
CA LYS A 293 13.64 -9.21 17.52
C LYS A 293 13.95 -10.42 16.65
N GLY A 294 13.78 -10.24 15.35
CA GLY A 294 13.97 -11.30 14.37
C GLY A 294 12.78 -12.26 14.21
N ARG A 295 11.70 -12.12 15.02
CA ARG A 295 10.42 -12.73 14.65
C ARG A 295 9.97 -12.09 13.35
N GLY A 296 9.98 -12.88 12.28
CA GLY A 296 9.53 -12.43 10.98
C GLY A 296 8.04 -12.15 10.97
N ILE A 297 7.64 -10.89 11.19
CA ILE A 297 6.22 -10.46 11.20
C ILE A 297 5.54 -10.90 9.91
N LYS A 298 6.19 -10.64 8.78
CA LYS A 298 5.75 -11.03 7.44
C LYS A 298 5.53 -12.54 7.32
N GLN A 299 6.49 -13.35 7.77
CA GLN A 299 6.40 -14.81 7.75
C GLN A 299 5.25 -15.32 8.65
N THR A 300 5.03 -14.67 9.80
CA THR A 300 3.94 -15.01 10.71
C THR A 300 2.58 -14.70 10.07
N LEU A 301 2.41 -13.52 9.47
CA LEU A 301 1.20 -13.15 8.73
C LEU A 301 0.92 -14.12 7.57
N GLN A 302 1.95 -14.48 6.80
CA GLN A 302 1.82 -15.44 5.70
C GLN A 302 1.38 -16.83 6.19
N LYS A 303 1.88 -17.27 7.35
CA LYS A 303 1.50 -18.55 7.95
C LYS A 303 0.06 -18.55 8.48
N ARG A 304 -0.36 -17.46 9.14
CA ARG A 304 -1.71 -17.33 9.73
C ARG A 304 -2.78 -17.14 8.68
N LEU A 305 -2.48 -16.40 7.62
CA LEU A 305 -3.38 -16.15 6.51
C LEU A 305 -2.66 -16.40 5.18
N PRO A 306 -2.69 -17.65 4.69
CA PRO A 306 -2.18 -17.96 3.36
C PRO A 306 -2.85 -17.09 2.31
N SER A 307 -2.05 -16.56 1.38
CA SER A 307 -2.60 -15.78 0.27
C SER A 307 -3.51 -16.67 -0.57
N PRO A 308 -4.71 -16.20 -0.96
CA PRO A 308 -5.60 -17.01 -1.78
C PRO A 308 -4.96 -17.27 -3.14
N ASP A 309 -5.21 -18.44 -3.70
CA ASP A 309 -4.85 -18.74 -5.07
C ASP A 309 -5.67 -17.85 -6.02
N ILE A 310 -5.05 -16.80 -6.55
CA ILE A 310 -5.63 -16.07 -7.68
C ILE A 310 -5.47 -16.97 -8.90
N TYR A 311 -6.55 -17.63 -9.27
CA TYR A 311 -6.61 -18.26 -10.58
C TYR A 311 -6.68 -17.17 -11.65
N ILE A 312 -5.51 -16.71 -12.10
CA ILE A 312 -5.42 -15.97 -13.36
C ILE A 312 -5.77 -16.98 -14.43
N LYS A 313 -6.96 -16.82 -15.04
CA LYS A 313 -7.32 -17.57 -16.24
C LYS A 313 -6.34 -17.15 -17.31
N LYS A 314 -5.26 -17.92 -17.48
CA LYS A 314 -4.30 -17.69 -18.55
C LYS A 314 -5.07 -17.67 -19.88
N PRO A 315 -4.78 -16.71 -20.77
CA PRO A 315 -5.40 -16.73 -22.09
C PRO A 315 -5.07 -18.07 -22.75
N PHE A 316 -5.99 -18.61 -23.55
CA PHE A 316 -5.80 -19.90 -24.20
C PHE A 316 -4.50 -19.94 -25.02
N ILE A 317 -4.12 -18.79 -25.58
CA ILE A 317 -2.88 -18.56 -26.32
C ILE A 317 -2.23 -17.31 -25.73
N GLU A 318 -0.96 -17.39 -25.36
CA GLU A 318 -0.14 -16.29 -24.89
C GLU A 318 1.11 -16.18 -25.78
N LYS A 319 1.39 -14.97 -26.30
CA LYS A 319 2.61 -14.70 -27.05
C LYS A 319 3.65 -14.09 -26.11
N HIS A 320 4.80 -14.73 -25.97
CA HIS A 320 5.92 -14.23 -25.20
C HIS A 320 6.55 -13.03 -25.91
N VAL A 321 6.60 -11.88 -25.24
CA VAL A 321 7.11 -10.63 -25.82
C VAL A 321 8.61 -10.74 -26.15
N GLU A 322 9.39 -11.40 -25.29
CA GLU A 322 10.84 -11.49 -25.45
C GLU A 322 11.29 -12.50 -26.52
N THR A 323 10.63 -13.66 -26.61
CA THR A 323 11.04 -14.74 -27.51
C THR A 323 10.21 -14.80 -28.80
N GLY A 324 9.09 -14.08 -28.86
CA GLY A 324 8.09 -14.23 -29.91
C GLY A 324 7.34 -15.57 -29.88
N GLY A 325 7.68 -16.47 -28.96
CA GLY A 325 7.10 -17.80 -28.83
C GLY A 325 5.62 -17.75 -28.44
N ILE A 326 4.87 -18.78 -28.83
CA ILE A 326 3.46 -18.92 -28.50
C ILE A 326 3.32 -20.05 -27.47
N SER A 327 2.77 -19.76 -26.30
CA SER A 327 2.35 -20.77 -25.33
C SER A 327 0.83 -20.96 -25.42
N ILE A 328 0.40 -22.24 -25.43
CA ILE A 328 -1.02 -22.60 -25.41
C ILE A 328 -1.34 -23.14 -24.02
N HIS A 329 -2.17 -22.42 -23.27
CA HIS A 329 -2.55 -22.78 -21.91
C HIS A 329 -3.82 -23.64 -21.94
N LEU A 330 -3.63 -24.96 -22.02
CA LEU A 330 -4.73 -25.92 -21.93
C LEU A 330 -5.10 -26.13 -20.45
N ASN A 331 -6.38 -25.95 -20.09
CA ASN A 331 -6.85 -26.36 -18.75
C ASN A 331 -6.69 -27.89 -18.62
N ASN A 332 -6.31 -28.39 -17.44
CA ASN A 332 -6.23 -29.82 -17.13
C ASN A 332 -7.45 -30.63 -17.59
N ARG A 333 -8.67 -30.06 -17.56
CA ARG A 333 -9.85 -30.72 -18.14
C ARG A 333 -9.72 -30.91 -19.65
N LEU A 334 -9.29 -29.88 -20.38
CA LEU A 334 -9.08 -29.94 -21.82
C LEU A 334 -7.92 -30.87 -22.19
N ILE A 335 -6.84 -30.88 -21.41
CA ILE A 335 -5.74 -31.85 -21.57
C ILE A 335 -6.26 -33.28 -21.41
N LYS A 336 -7.07 -33.56 -20.39
CA LYS A 336 -7.69 -34.87 -20.19
C LYS A 336 -8.61 -35.25 -21.35
N VAL A 337 -9.42 -34.32 -21.85
CA VAL A 337 -10.28 -34.54 -23.02
C VAL A 337 -9.45 -34.84 -24.26
N LEU A 338 -8.42 -34.04 -24.54
CA LEU A 338 -7.52 -34.24 -25.68
C LEU A 338 -6.73 -35.55 -25.56
N ALA A 339 -6.32 -35.96 -24.37
CA ALA A 339 -5.67 -37.24 -24.13
C ALA A 339 -6.63 -38.40 -24.42
N ILE A 340 -7.87 -38.34 -23.93
CA ILE A 340 -8.90 -39.35 -24.22
C ILE A 340 -9.17 -39.44 -25.72
N PHE A 341 -9.34 -38.29 -26.40
CA PHE A 341 -9.51 -38.25 -27.85
C PHE A 341 -8.30 -38.83 -28.58
N GLY A 342 -7.08 -38.49 -28.16
CA GLY A 342 -5.85 -39.06 -28.70
C GLY A 342 -5.79 -40.58 -28.57
N THR A 343 -6.17 -41.12 -27.40
CA THR A 343 -6.22 -42.57 -27.17
C THR A 343 -7.29 -43.25 -28.02
N LEU A 344 -8.48 -42.65 -28.15
CA LEU A 344 -9.55 -43.19 -29.01
C LEU A 344 -9.12 -43.20 -30.47
N CYS A 345 -8.52 -42.12 -30.97
CA CYS A 345 -8.00 -42.06 -32.34
C CYS A 345 -6.92 -43.12 -32.60
N ALA A 346 -5.98 -43.30 -31.67
CA ALA A 346 -4.97 -44.35 -31.78
C ALA A 346 -5.59 -45.76 -31.79
N GLY A 347 -6.61 -46.00 -30.96
CA GLY A 347 -7.40 -47.22 -30.96
C GLY A 347 -8.10 -47.49 -32.30
N PHE A 348 -8.75 -46.48 -32.88
CA PHE A 348 -9.39 -46.57 -34.19
C PHE A 348 -8.39 -46.89 -35.30
N VAL A 349 -7.22 -46.25 -35.32
CA VAL A 349 -6.15 -46.54 -36.30
C VAL A 349 -5.67 -47.99 -36.18
N THR A 350 -5.55 -48.50 -34.96
CA THR A 350 -5.13 -49.88 -34.70
C THR A 350 -6.19 -50.89 -35.17
N ILE A 351 -7.47 -50.65 -34.85
CA ILE A 351 -8.59 -51.48 -35.31
C ILE A 351 -8.68 -51.48 -36.84
N TYR A 352 -8.58 -50.31 -37.46
CA TYR A 352 -8.61 -50.18 -38.92
C TYR A 352 -7.46 -50.94 -39.58
N SER A 353 -6.24 -50.83 -39.03
CA SER A 353 -5.07 -51.57 -39.52
C SER A 353 -5.25 -53.08 -39.39
N LEU A 354 -5.88 -53.55 -38.30
CA LEU A 354 -6.19 -54.96 -38.10
C LEU A 354 -7.21 -55.48 -39.13
N PHE A 355 -8.27 -54.70 -39.39
CA PHE A 355 -9.25 -55.02 -40.43
C PHE A 355 -8.60 -55.13 -41.81
N ASP A 356 -7.67 -54.22 -42.14
CA ASP A 356 -6.97 -54.22 -43.42
C ASP A 356 -6.04 -55.45 -43.57
N ILE A 357 -5.44 -55.91 -42.46
CA ILE A 357 -4.67 -57.16 -42.43
C ILE A 357 -5.57 -58.38 -42.63
N ILE A 358 -6.70 -58.47 -41.92
CA ILE A 358 -7.65 -59.59 -42.06
C ILE A 358 -8.17 -59.68 -43.50
N LYS A 359 -8.49 -58.54 -44.11
CA LYS A 359 -8.96 -58.45 -45.50
C LYS A 359 -7.92 -58.93 -46.53
N LYS A 360 -6.61 -58.89 -46.20
CA LYS A 360 -5.54 -59.42 -47.06
C LYS A 360 -5.30 -60.93 -46.87
N LEU A 361 -5.79 -61.50 -45.77
CA LEU A 361 -5.63 -62.92 -45.44
C LEU A 361 -6.82 -63.79 -45.89
N LEU A 362 -7.99 -63.18 -46.05
CA LEU A 362 -9.17 -63.75 -46.69
C LEU A 362 -9.12 -63.49 -48.20
#